data_AF-A0A932VQN9-F1
#
_entry.id   AF-A0A932VQN9-F1
#
_cell.length_a   1.000
_cell.length_b   1.000
_cell.length_c   1.000
_cell.angle_alpha   90.00
_cell.angle_beta   90.00
_cell.angle_gamma   90.00
#
_symmetry.space_group_name_H-M   'P 1'
#
loop_
_entity.id
_entity.type
_entity.pdbx_description
1 polymer ?
#
loop_
_entity_poly.entity_id
_entity_poly.type
_entity_poly.pdbx_seq_one_letter_code
_entity_poly.pdbx_strand_id
1 'polypeptide(L)'
;MWSISETVNNVRITKKCARELFKAQDYEEELWSSLEYVTSEGNLYFNPDHNEHMDYLGTHDNMTEILKRHKVKGDICFGSLEGDDEGSFWGYRFDGKGGMVKLSGEVVYTEVEKTGQGG
;
A
#
# COMPACT_ATOMS: atom_id res chain seq x y z
N MET A 1 -3.99 -0.12 -21.00
CA MET A 1 -4.62 0.05 -19.68
C MET A 1 -3.47 0.16 -18.70
N TRP A 2 -3.46 1.15 -17.82
CA TRP A 2 -2.45 1.24 -16.76
C TRP A 2 -3.06 0.64 -15.51
N SER A 3 -2.33 -0.23 -14.81
CA SER A 3 -2.80 -0.87 -13.59
C SER A 3 -1.74 -0.78 -12.51
N ILE A 4 -2.11 -0.15 -11.39
CA ILE A 4 -1.36 -0.24 -10.14
C ILE A 4 -1.97 -1.34 -9.30
N SER A 5 -1.12 -2.19 -8.74
CA SER A 5 -1.51 -3.26 -7.84
C SER A 5 -0.81 -3.09 -6.50
N GLU A 6 -1.55 -3.29 -5.41
CA GLU A 6 -0.98 -3.51 -4.09
C GLU A 6 -0.30 -4.89 -4.06
N THR A 7 1.00 -4.91 -3.84
CA THR A 7 1.82 -6.15 -3.81
C THR A 7 2.11 -6.62 -2.39
N VAL A 8 2.23 -5.68 -1.45
CA VAL A 8 2.42 -5.95 -0.03
C VAL A 8 1.64 -4.92 0.76
N ASN A 9 0.84 -5.38 1.71
CA ASN A 9 0.31 -4.54 2.77
C ASN A 9 0.19 -5.36 4.05
N ASN A 10 1.02 -5.01 5.04
CA ASN A 10 0.98 -5.60 6.37
C ASN A 10 0.89 -4.54 7.47
N VAL A 11 0.47 -3.32 7.10
CA VAL A 11 0.31 -2.21 8.03
C VAL A 11 -0.93 -2.43 8.89
N ARG A 12 -0.72 -2.40 10.20
CA ARG A 12 -1.80 -2.55 11.18
C ARG A 12 -2.14 -1.24 11.87
N ILE A 13 -3.40 -0.83 11.78
CA ILE A 13 -3.90 0.42 12.34
C ILE A 13 -4.97 0.19 13.41
N THR A 14 -5.04 1.14 14.34
CA THR A 14 -6.11 1.18 15.34
C THR A 14 -7.36 1.84 14.76
N LYS A 15 -8.53 1.61 15.39
CA LYS A 15 -9.77 2.35 15.07
C LYS A 15 -9.64 3.87 15.26
N LYS A 16 -8.68 4.34 16.06
CA LYS A 16 -8.43 5.78 16.22
C LYS A 16 -7.67 6.32 15.00
N CYS A 17 -6.63 5.62 14.57
CA CYS A 17 -5.88 5.94 13.35
C CYS A 17 -6.80 5.92 12.13
N ALA A 18 -7.62 4.88 11.97
CA ALA A 18 -8.62 4.78 10.90
C ALA A 18 -9.54 6.00 10.81
N ARG A 19 -10.04 6.47 11.96
CA ARG A 19 -10.90 7.67 12.04
C ARG A 19 -10.19 8.96 11.64
N GLU A 20 -8.91 9.09 11.96
CA GLU A 20 -8.14 10.26 11.57
C GLU A 20 -7.80 10.23 10.07
N LEU A 21 -7.46 9.06 9.52
CA LEU A 21 -7.22 8.88 8.09
C LEU A 21 -8.49 9.17 7.27
N PHE A 22 -9.63 8.59 7.67
CA PHE A 22 -10.92 8.81 6.98
C PHE A 22 -11.30 10.29 6.88
N LYS A 23 -10.97 11.09 7.90
CA LYS A 23 -11.26 12.53 7.93
C LYS A 23 -10.28 13.38 7.13
N ALA A 24 -9.11 12.83 6.82
CA ALA A 24 -8.03 13.55 6.17
C ALA A 24 -7.87 13.17 4.69
N GLN A 25 -8.65 12.21 4.19
CA GLN A 25 -8.65 11.88 2.76
C GLN A 25 -9.19 13.05 1.94
N ASP A 26 -8.56 13.32 0.80
CA ASP A 26 -9.03 14.33 -0.15
C ASP A 26 -9.90 13.71 -1.25
N TYR A 27 -9.83 12.39 -1.42
CA TYR A 27 -10.56 11.60 -2.40
C TYR A 27 -11.63 10.75 -1.71
N GLU A 28 -12.68 11.41 -1.21
CA GLU A 28 -13.82 10.71 -0.59
C GLU A 28 -14.44 9.72 -1.60
N GLU A 29 -14.87 8.55 -1.12
CA GLU A 29 -15.42 7.44 -1.92
C GLU A 29 -14.42 6.69 -2.81
N GLU A 30 -13.38 7.36 -3.32
CA GLU A 30 -12.29 6.72 -4.09
C GLU A 30 -11.30 6.04 -3.14
N LEU A 31 -10.76 6.75 -2.13
CA LEU A 31 -9.83 6.17 -1.16
C LEU A 31 -10.57 5.23 -0.19
N TRP A 32 -11.59 5.77 0.48
CA TRP A 32 -12.52 5.03 1.32
C TRP A 32 -13.91 5.65 1.30
N SER A 33 -14.92 4.81 1.07
CA SER A 33 -16.34 5.18 1.10
C SER A 33 -16.95 5.17 2.51
N SER A 34 -16.36 4.44 3.45
CA SER A 34 -16.79 4.48 4.85
C SER A 34 -15.63 4.21 5.81
N LEU A 35 -15.83 4.58 7.08
CA LEU A 35 -14.84 4.37 8.14
C LEU A 35 -14.48 2.88 8.32
N GLU A 36 -15.46 1.99 8.16
CA GLU A 36 -15.29 0.55 8.28
C GLU A 36 -14.38 -0.01 7.17
N TYR A 37 -14.34 0.64 6.01
CA TYR A 37 -13.44 0.27 4.91
C TYR A 37 -12.00 0.71 5.11
N VAL A 38 -11.72 1.63 6.04
CA VAL A 38 -10.33 2.03 6.32
C VAL A 38 -9.56 0.90 7.00
N THR A 39 -10.25 0.08 7.81
CA THR A 39 -9.60 -1.03 8.51
C THR A 39 -10.49 -2.25 8.72
N SER A 40 -9.96 -3.42 8.33
CA SER A 40 -10.55 -4.73 8.60
C SER A 40 -9.63 -5.54 9.51
N GLU A 41 -10.13 -5.96 10.68
CA GLU A 41 -9.37 -6.69 11.71
C GLU A 41 -8.06 -6.00 12.16
N GLY A 42 -8.02 -4.68 12.01
CA GLY A 42 -6.86 -3.85 12.32
C GLY A 42 -5.83 -3.80 11.21
N ASN A 43 -6.07 -4.40 10.04
CA ASN A 43 -5.26 -4.17 8.84
C ASN A 43 -5.75 -2.89 8.14
N LEU A 44 -4.83 -2.08 7.64
CA LEU A 44 -5.16 -0.98 6.73
C LEU A 44 -5.65 -1.59 5.42
N TYR A 45 -6.80 -1.15 4.94
CA TYR A 45 -7.40 -1.64 3.69
C TYR A 45 -7.48 -0.47 2.68
N PHE A 46 -7.51 -0.76 1.39
CA PHE A 46 -7.68 0.23 0.33
C PHE A 46 -8.81 -0.17 -0.61
N ASN A 47 -9.42 0.81 -1.27
CA ASN A 47 -10.40 0.52 -2.30
C ASN A 47 -9.72 -0.11 -3.54
N PRO A 48 -9.99 -1.39 -3.86
CA PRO A 48 -9.32 -2.08 -4.97
C PRO A 48 -9.69 -1.53 -6.34
N ASP A 49 -10.80 -0.80 -6.45
CA ASP A 49 -11.25 -0.19 -7.70
C ASP A 49 -10.52 1.14 -8.01
N HIS A 50 -9.78 1.67 -7.04
CA HIS A 50 -9.14 2.99 -7.08
C HIS A 50 -7.67 2.93 -6.61
N ASN A 51 -6.97 1.91 -7.08
CA ASN A 51 -5.60 1.62 -6.68
C ASN A 51 -4.60 2.75 -7.03
N GLU A 52 -4.90 3.53 -8.06
CA GLU A 52 -4.12 4.69 -8.49
C GLU A 52 -3.98 5.76 -7.41
N HIS A 53 -4.92 5.81 -6.46
CA HIS A 53 -4.89 6.74 -5.35
C HIS A 53 -4.18 6.19 -4.12
N MET A 54 -3.79 4.91 -4.06
CA MET A 54 -3.19 4.32 -2.84
C MET A 54 -1.83 4.94 -2.48
N ASP A 55 -1.09 5.44 -3.47
CA ASP A 55 0.18 6.14 -3.25
C ASP A 55 0.01 7.45 -2.46
N TYR A 56 -1.23 7.96 -2.37
CA TYR A 56 -1.60 9.15 -1.61
C TYR A 56 -1.11 9.10 -0.15
N LEU A 57 -1.15 7.92 0.49
CA LEU A 57 -0.78 7.78 1.91
C LEU A 57 0.69 8.06 2.22
N GLY A 58 1.59 7.82 1.26
CA GLY A 58 3.03 8.04 1.44
C GLY A 58 3.57 9.29 0.75
N THR A 59 2.71 10.00 0.01
CA THR A 59 3.06 11.23 -0.73
C THR A 59 2.42 12.49 -0.14
N HIS A 60 1.37 12.36 0.68
CA HIS A 60 0.69 13.49 1.29
C HIS A 60 0.98 13.60 2.78
N ASP A 61 1.44 14.78 3.20
CA ASP A 61 1.94 15.03 4.56
C ASP A 61 0.85 14.83 5.63
N ASN A 62 -0.39 15.24 5.35
CA ASN A 62 -1.52 15.05 6.28
C ASN A 62 -1.73 13.56 6.63
N MET A 63 -1.69 12.67 5.65
CA MET A 63 -1.85 11.23 5.85
C MET A 63 -0.61 10.62 6.51
N THR A 64 0.57 10.97 6.00
CA THR A 64 1.84 10.46 6.50
C THR A 64 2.05 10.83 7.98
N GLU A 65 1.72 12.06 8.38
CA GLU A 65 1.87 12.52 9.77
C GLU A 65 0.86 11.85 10.71
N ILE A 66 -0.34 11.48 10.25
CA ILE A 66 -1.26 10.63 11.02
C ILE A 66 -0.59 9.28 11.28
N LEU A 67 -0.12 8.60 10.23
CA LEU A 67 0.51 7.29 10.34
C LEU A 67 1.73 7.33 11.30
N LYS A 68 2.65 8.29 11.11
CA LYS A 68 3.81 8.47 11.99
C LYS A 68 3.41 8.74 13.44
N ARG A 69 2.44 9.62 13.70
CA ARG A 69 1.96 9.94 15.06
C ARG A 69 1.37 8.72 15.76
N HIS A 70 0.66 7.87 15.03
CA HIS A 70 0.13 6.59 15.54
C HIS A 70 1.19 5.48 15.62
N LYS A 71 2.43 5.75 15.18
CA LYS A 71 3.57 4.82 15.24
C LYS A 71 3.22 3.48 14.58
N VAL A 72 2.59 3.53 13.42
CA VAL A 72 2.33 2.32 12.62
C VAL A 72 3.62 1.63 12.27
N LYS A 73 3.53 0.31 12.11
CA LYS A 73 4.61 -0.54 11.63
C LYS A 73 4.10 -1.38 10.49
N GLY A 74 4.93 -1.50 9.46
CA GLY A 74 4.66 -2.33 8.30
C GLY A 74 5.09 -1.67 7.01
N ASP A 75 4.89 -2.40 5.93
CA ASP A 75 5.21 -2.01 4.57
C ASP A 75 3.92 -1.95 3.76
N ILE A 76 3.84 -0.94 2.89
CA ILE A 76 2.84 -0.82 1.84
C ILE A 76 3.61 -0.68 0.54
N CYS A 77 3.48 -1.64 -0.36
CA CYS A 77 4.22 -1.68 -1.62
C CYS A 77 3.27 -1.84 -2.80
N PHE A 78 3.61 -1.17 -3.88
CA PHE A 78 2.85 -1.10 -5.12
C PHE A 78 3.72 -1.51 -6.30
N GLY A 79 3.07 -1.99 -7.34
CA GLY A 79 3.69 -2.27 -8.62
C GLY A 79 2.82 -1.78 -9.76
N SER A 80 3.45 -1.17 -10.77
CA SER A 80 2.83 -0.99 -12.08
C SER A 80 3.05 -2.27 -12.89
N LEU A 81 1.96 -3.00 -13.14
CA LEU A 81 2.03 -4.33 -13.76
C LEU A 81 1.78 -4.32 -15.26
N GLU A 82 1.20 -3.23 -15.78
CA GLU A 82 0.87 -3.06 -17.20
C GLU A 82 0.96 -1.58 -17.58
N GLY A 83 1.39 -1.29 -18.80
CA GLY A 83 1.44 0.06 -19.38
C GLY A 83 2.85 0.61 -19.51
N ASP A 84 2.97 1.93 -19.71
CA ASP A 84 4.25 2.58 -20.03
C ASP A 84 5.25 2.55 -18.86
N ASP A 85 4.75 2.40 -17.62
CA ASP A 85 5.55 2.29 -16.40
C ASP A 85 5.65 0.85 -15.87
N GLU A 86 5.27 -0.15 -16.68
CA GLU A 86 5.31 -1.58 -16.31
C GLU A 86 6.69 -1.99 -15.76
N GLY A 87 6.67 -2.72 -14.65
CA GLY A 87 7.89 -3.19 -13.97
C GLY A 87 8.42 -2.23 -12.92
N SER A 88 7.76 -1.09 -12.70
CA SER A 88 8.09 -0.16 -11.61
C SER A 88 7.48 -0.62 -10.30
N PHE A 89 8.30 -0.71 -9.24
CA PHE A 89 7.85 -1.05 -7.89
C PHE A 89 8.34 -0.02 -6.87
N TRP A 90 7.44 0.38 -5.99
CA TRP A 90 7.72 1.36 -4.95
C TRP A 90 6.89 1.08 -3.70
N GLY A 91 7.17 1.80 -2.62
CA GLY A 91 6.39 1.66 -1.40
C GLY A 91 6.91 2.48 -0.25
N TYR A 92 6.38 2.19 0.93
CA TYR A 92 6.66 2.90 2.17
C TYR A 92 6.81 1.91 3.32
N ARG A 93 7.87 2.08 4.10
CA ARG A 93 8.09 1.33 5.34
C ARG A 93 7.92 2.24 6.54
N PHE A 94 6.98 1.90 7.41
CA PHE A 94 6.78 2.52 8.71
C PHE A 94 7.49 1.72 9.80
N ASP A 95 8.27 2.39 10.64
CA ASP A 95 9.21 1.75 11.57
C ASP A 95 8.61 1.42 12.96
N GLY A 96 7.37 1.84 13.24
CA GLY A 96 6.75 1.71 14.56
C GLY A 96 7.22 2.72 15.61
N LYS A 97 8.01 3.73 15.20
CA LYS A 97 8.60 4.76 16.06
C LYS A 97 8.28 6.18 15.60
N GLY A 98 7.58 6.32 14.47
CA GLY A 98 7.24 7.61 13.85
C GLY A 98 8.13 7.96 12.67
N GLY A 99 8.98 7.03 12.24
CA GLY A 99 9.74 7.12 10.99
C GLY A 99 9.00 6.46 9.83
N MET A 100 9.27 6.98 8.65
CA MET A 100 8.88 6.40 7.37
C MET A 100 10.05 6.50 6.40
N VAL A 101 10.31 5.47 5.63
CA VAL A 101 11.26 5.51 4.51
C VAL A 101 10.57 5.08 3.22
N LYS A 102 10.97 5.68 2.10
CA LYS A 102 10.53 5.25 0.77
C LYS A 102 11.28 3.98 0.37
N LEU A 103 10.56 3.07 -0.26
CA LEU A 103 11.06 1.83 -0.82
C LEU A 103 11.00 1.91 -2.34
N SER A 104 11.92 1.21 -2.99
CA SER A 104 11.92 0.92 -4.42
C SER A 104 12.21 -0.56 -4.59
N GLY A 105 11.58 -1.20 -5.57
CA GLY A 105 11.80 -2.61 -5.88
C GLY A 105 12.08 -2.85 -7.35
N GLU A 106 12.53 -4.05 -7.66
CA GLU A 106 12.72 -4.57 -9.02
C GLU A 106 12.18 -5.99 -9.10
N VAL A 107 11.72 -6.40 -10.28
CA VAL A 107 11.30 -7.79 -10.55
C VAL A 107 12.45 -8.56 -11.16
N VAL A 108 12.76 -9.70 -10.57
CA VAL A 108 13.76 -10.64 -11.05
C VAL A 108 13.09 -11.96 -11.40
N TYR A 109 13.11 -12.32 -12.68
CA TYR A 109 12.70 -13.65 -13.14
C TYR A 109 13.90 -14.59 -13.07
N THR A 110 13.69 -15.81 -12.58
CA THR A 110 14.73 -16.86 -12.57
C THR A 110 14.26 -18.05 -13.39
N GLU A 111 15.15 -18.60 -14.20
CA GLU A 111 14.88 -19.81 -14.98
C GLU A 111 14.69 -21.00 -14.03
N VAL A 112 13.61 -21.75 -14.24
CA VAL A 112 13.36 -22.99 -13.50
C VAL A 112 13.57 -24.15 -14.47
N GLU A 113 14.65 -24.92 -14.29
CA GLU A 113 14.85 -26.14 -15.05
C GLU A 113 13.72 -27.12 -14.70
N LYS A 114 12.85 -27.42 -15.67
CA LYS A 114 11.93 -28.55 -15.57
C LYS A 114 12.76 -29.82 -15.62
N THR A 115 13.13 -30.38 -14.46
CA THR A 115 13.58 -31.77 -14.39
C THR A 115 12.42 -32.64 -14.87
N GLY A 116 12.53 -33.16 -16.09
CA GLY A 116 11.53 -34.04 -16.68
C GLY A 116 11.30 -35.26 -15.81
N GLN A 117 10.07 -35.44 -15.33
CA GLN A 117 9.59 -36.77 -14.96
C GLN A 117 9.23 -37.49 -16.26
N GLY A 118 10.24 -38.09 -16.88
CA GLY A 118 10.03 -39.23 -17.76
C GLY A 118 9.75 -40.45 -16.88
N GLY A 119 8.55 -41.00 -17.02
CA GLY A 119 8.12 -42.30 -16.50
C GLY A 119 7.18 -42.93 -17.49
#